data_AF-A0A3S3GM73-F1
#
_entry.id   AF-A0A3S3GM73-F1
#
_cell.length_a   1.000
_cell.length_b   1.000
_cell.length_c   1.000
_cell.angle_alpha   90.00
_cell.angle_beta   90.00
_cell.angle_gamma   90.00
#
_symmetry.space_group_name_H-M   'P 1'
#
loop_
_entity.id
_entity.type
_entity.pdbx_description
1 polymer ?
#
loop_
_entity_poly.entity_id
_entity_poly.type
_entity_poly.pdbx_seq_one_letter_code
_entity_poly.pdbx_strand_id
1 'polypeptide(L)'
;MANKARKTLRARAHPEKLAKKIKFGQGDFSDLVNQLKLMKIEVLFFAGLANDFGPLIRQTKEAGLNVQFISGDGALVHDLPGKAGPALEGVLIAFSLDDRGNPAAADVVARFRSQGFEPADYTLKSYAAVQVAAKGIEIAGSQAPRAVVASIKSGQPIPTVL
;
A
#
# COMPACT_ATOMS: atom_id res chain seq x y z
N MET A 1 -9.65 2.96 -1.51
CA MET A 1 -8.78 4.13 -1.27
C MET A 1 -9.13 5.35 -2.12
N ALA A 2 -9.24 5.24 -3.46
CA ALA A 2 -9.53 6.38 -4.35
C ALA A 2 -10.77 7.22 -3.97
N ASN A 3 -11.88 6.60 -3.57
CA ASN A 3 -13.06 7.35 -3.13
C ASN A 3 -12.80 8.20 -1.87
N LYS A 4 -11.95 7.73 -0.94
CA LYS A 4 -11.56 8.49 0.25
C LYS A 4 -10.66 9.67 -0.12
N ALA A 5 -9.71 9.47 -1.05
CA ALA A 5 -8.88 10.53 -1.60
C ALA A 5 -9.74 11.61 -2.29
N ARG A 6 -10.67 11.21 -3.17
CA ARG A 6 -11.63 12.12 -3.83
C ARG A 6 -12.48 12.91 -2.83
N LYS A 7 -13.06 12.24 -1.83
CA LYS A 7 -13.83 12.91 -0.78
C LYS A 7 -12.99 13.97 -0.06
N THR A 8 -11.74 13.66 0.25
CA THR A 8 -10.81 14.57 0.94
C THR A 8 -10.43 15.77 0.06
N LEU A 9 -10.11 15.54 -1.21
CA LEU A 9 -9.78 16.58 -2.18
C LEU A 9 -10.95 17.56 -2.40
N ARG A 10 -12.15 17.03 -2.59
CA ARG A 10 -13.37 17.85 -2.74
C ARG A 10 -13.69 18.66 -1.48
N ALA A 11 -13.53 18.07 -0.30
CA ALA A 11 -13.71 18.79 0.97
C ALA A 11 -12.70 19.95 1.14
N ARG A 12 -11.57 19.90 0.44
CA ARG A 12 -10.57 20.97 0.37
C ARG A 12 -10.73 21.86 -0.87
N ALA A 13 -11.88 21.85 -1.53
CA ALA A 13 -12.16 22.63 -2.74
C ALA A 13 -11.24 22.35 -3.95
N HIS A 14 -10.65 21.15 -4.02
CA HIS A 14 -9.83 20.69 -5.15
C HIS A 14 -10.47 19.48 -5.85
N PRO A 15 -11.64 19.63 -6.51
CA PRO A 15 -12.29 18.49 -7.16
C PRO A 15 -11.42 17.91 -8.28
N GLU A 16 -11.46 16.58 -8.42
CA GLU A 16 -10.75 15.90 -9.50
C GLU A 16 -11.41 16.18 -10.86
N LYS A 17 -10.60 16.40 -11.91
CA LYS A 17 -11.08 16.57 -13.29
C LYS A 17 -11.61 15.27 -13.90
N LEU A 18 -11.03 14.13 -13.51
CA LEU A 18 -11.34 12.82 -14.05
C LEU A 18 -11.41 11.80 -12.90
N ALA A 19 -12.45 10.96 -12.93
CA ALA A 19 -12.56 9.80 -12.07
C ALA A 19 -13.01 8.60 -12.89
N LYS A 20 -12.13 7.60 -13.02
CA LYS A 20 -12.40 6.37 -13.77
C LYS A 20 -12.12 5.13 -12.92
N LYS A 21 -12.94 4.10 -13.15
CA LYS A 21 -12.61 2.73 -12.76
C LYS A 21 -11.89 2.08 -13.94
N ILE A 22 -10.88 1.28 -13.63
CA ILE A 22 -10.21 0.41 -14.59
C ILE A 22 -10.68 -1.02 -14.41
N LYS A 23 -10.48 -1.87 -15.40
CA LYS A 23 -10.68 -3.32 -15.25
C LYS A 23 -9.46 -3.91 -14.55
N PHE A 24 -9.67 -4.94 -13.74
CA PHE A 24 -8.56 -5.69 -13.16
C PHE A 24 -7.84 -6.48 -14.26
N GLY A 25 -6.51 -6.46 -14.26
CA GLY A 25 -5.71 -7.08 -15.32
C GLY A 25 -5.78 -6.32 -16.64
N GLN A 26 -6.04 -5.02 -16.58
CA GLN A 26 -6.05 -4.17 -17.77
C GLN A 26 -4.60 -3.93 -18.21
N GLY A 27 -4.22 -4.48 -19.36
CA GLY A 27 -2.87 -4.30 -19.93
C GLY A 27 -2.73 -3.06 -20.81
N ASP A 28 -3.82 -2.60 -21.43
CA ASP A 28 -3.85 -1.45 -22.34
C ASP A 28 -4.54 -0.24 -21.69
N PHE A 29 -3.80 0.85 -21.55
CA PHE A 29 -4.25 2.12 -20.99
C PHE A 29 -4.27 3.25 -22.02
N SER A 30 -4.11 2.97 -23.32
CA SER A 30 -4.04 3.97 -24.39
C SER A 30 -5.17 4.99 -24.32
N ASP A 31 -6.42 4.53 -24.12
CA ASP A 31 -7.58 5.41 -23.97
C ASP A 31 -7.49 6.31 -22.74
N LEU A 32 -7.03 5.77 -21.60
CA LEU A 32 -6.86 6.56 -20.38
C LEU A 32 -5.76 7.59 -20.57
N VAL A 33 -4.61 7.18 -21.12
CA VAL A 33 -3.47 8.05 -21.41
C VAL A 33 -3.87 9.21 -22.34
N ASN A 34 -4.64 8.92 -23.39
CA ASN A 34 -5.19 9.95 -24.28
C ASN A 34 -6.07 10.95 -23.53
N GLN A 35 -6.90 10.48 -22.59
CA GLN A 35 -7.70 11.37 -21.75
C GLN A 35 -6.84 12.22 -20.80
N LEU A 36 -5.79 11.64 -20.20
CA LEU A 36 -4.85 12.39 -19.36
C LEU A 36 -4.22 13.56 -20.15
N LYS A 37 -3.80 13.29 -21.39
CA LYS A 37 -3.24 14.29 -22.31
C LYS A 37 -4.25 15.40 -22.63
N LEU A 38 -5.45 15.03 -23.10
CA LEU A 38 -6.49 16.00 -23.51
C LEU A 38 -6.94 16.87 -22.34
N MET A 39 -7.08 16.31 -21.15
CA MET A 39 -7.54 17.01 -19.96
C MET A 39 -6.42 17.74 -19.21
N LYS A 40 -5.17 17.62 -19.68
CA LYS A 40 -3.96 18.17 -19.05
C LYS A 40 -3.89 17.77 -17.58
N ILE A 41 -3.94 16.46 -17.32
CA ILE A 41 -3.79 15.91 -15.98
C ILE A 41 -2.32 15.91 -15.60
N GLU A 42 -2.00 16.57 -14.49
CA GLU A 42 -0.62 16.68 -13.97
C GLU A 42 -0.39 15.75 -12.77
N VAL A 43 -1.46 15.37 -12.06
CA VAL A 43 -1.40 14.48 -10.89
C VAL A 43 -2.46 13.40 -11.03
N LEU A 44 -2.06 12.14 -10.80
CA LEU A 44 -2.94 10.98 -10.85
C LEU A 44 -2.83 10.17 -9.57
N PHE A 45 -3.95 10.06 -8.84
CA PHE A 45 -4.07 9.13 -7.73
C PHE A 45 -4.61 7.77 -8.20
N PHE A 46 -3.79 6.73 -8.11
CA PHE A 46 -4.14 5.37 -8.48
C PHE A 46 -4.47 4.55 -7.24
N ALA A 47 -5.57 3.78 -7.26
CA ALA A 47 -5.88 2.82 -6.20
C ALA A 47 -6.07 1.44 -6.82
N GLY A 48 -5.04 0.62 -6.73
CA GLY A 48 -5.01 -0.74 -7.28
C GLY A 48 -3.68 -1.42 -6.96
N LEU A 49 -3.35 -2.44 -7.74
CA LEU A 49 -2.14 -3.24 -7.57
C LEU A 49 -1.13 -2.95 -8.68
N ALA A 50 0.12 -3.42 -8.49
CA ALA A 50 1.20 -3.18 -9.44
C ALA A 50 0.92 -3.69 -10.86
N ASN A 51 0.18 -4.78 -11.02
CA ASN A 51 -0.16 -5.37 -12.32
C ASN A 51 -0.81 -4.38 -13.28
N ASP A 52 -1.69 -3.53 -12.76
CA ASP A 52 -2.38 -2.50 -13.54
C ASP A 52 -1.62 -1.17 -13.48
N PHE A 53 -0.97 -0.87 -12.34
CA PHE A 53 -0.29 0.41 -12.14
C PHE A 53 0.98 0.55 -12.98
N GLY A 54 1.81 -0.50 -13.03
CA GLY A 54 3.09 -0.47 -13.76
C GLY A 54 2.92 -0.17 -15.25
N PRO A 55 2.06 -0.90 -15.98
CA PRO A 55 1.77 -0.59 -17.38
C PRO A 55 1.17 0.81 -17.58
N LEU A 56 0.31 1.29 -16.68
CA LEU A 56 -0.23 2.65 -16.74
C LEU A 56 0.89 3.70 -16.64
N ILE A 57 1.81 3.57 -15.67
CA ILE A 57 2.96 4.46 -15.52
C ILE A 57 3.80 4.46 -16.79
N ARG A 58 4.17 3.27 -17.27
CA ARG A 58 5.01 3.08 -18.44
C ARG A 58 4.39 3.70 -19.70
N GLN A 59 3.14 3.37 -20.01
CA GLN A 59 2.45 3.88 -21.20
C GLN A 59 2.22 5.39 -21.13
N THR A 60 1.99 5.95 -19.93
CA THR A 60 1.88 7.40 -19.75
C THR A 60 3.20 8.10 -20.09
N LYS A 61 4.33 7.53 -19.65
CA LYS A 61 5.66 8.07 -19.95
C LYS A 61 6.04 7.90 -21.43
N GLU A 62 5.74 6.75 -22.02
CA GLU A 62 5.92 6.48 -23.46
C GLU A 62 5.14 7.47 -24.34
N ALA A 63 3.96 7.90 -23.89
CA ALA A 63 3.16 8.94 -24.55
C ALA A 63 3.69 10.37 -24.33
N GLY A 64 4.84 10.53 -23.67
CA GLY A 64 5.49 11.82 -23.42
C GLY A 64 4.81 12.67 -22.34
N LEU A 65 3.98 12.07 -21.48
CA LEU A 65 3.33 12.79 -20.39
C LEU A 65 4.18 12.73 -19.11
N ASN A 66 4.27 13.86 -18.42
CA ASN A 66 4.94 13.98 -17.12
C ASN A 66 3.88 14.11 -16.02
N VAL A 67 3.22 13.01 -15.70
CA VAL A 67 2.20 12.95 -14.63
C VAL A 67 2.86 12.56 -13.32
N GLN A 68 2.61 13.33 -12.25
CA GLN A 68 2.94 12.91 -10.89
C GLN A 68 1.97 11.82 -10.45
N PHE A 69 2.47 10.60 -10.36
CA PHE A 69 1.71 9.47 -9.86
C PHE A 69 1.76 9.39 -8.34
N ILE A 70 0.60 9.12 -7.74
CA ILE A 70 0.45 8.86 -6.31
C ILE A 70 -0.38 7.59 -6.17
N SER A 71 0.01 6.66 -5.30
CA SER A 71 -0.80 5.48 -5.00
C SER A 71 -0.80 5.14 -3.51
N GLY A 72 -1.58 4.13 -3.16
CA GLY A 72 -1.51 3.49 -1.86
C GLY A 72 -0.59 2.29 -1.87
N ASP A 73 -0.41 1.72 -0.69
CA ASP A 73 0.43 0.56 -0.40
C ASP A 73 0.11 -0.70 -1.21
N GLY A 74 -1.11 -0.87 -1.71
CA GLY A 74 -1.47 -2.01 -2.56
C GLY A 74 -0.66 -2.06 -3.87
N ALA A 75 -0.14 -0.91 -4.32
CA ALA A 75 0.79 -0.85 -5.45
C ALA A 75 2.23 -1.20 -5.06
N LEU A 76 2.58 -1.11 -3.78
CA LEU A 76 3.90 -1.44 -3.22
C LEU A 76 4.04 -2.95 -3.06
N VAL A 77 4.14 -3.64 -4.19
CA VAL A 77 4.52 -5.05 -4.25
C VAL A 77 5.86 -5.18 -4.96
N HIS A 78 6.62 -6.21 -4.59
CA HIS A 78 8.01 -6.43 -5.02
C HIS A 78 8.22 -6.36 -6.55
N ASP A 79 7.19 -6.60 -7.36
CA ASP A 79 7.29 -6.63 -8.82
C ASP A 79 6.96 -5.28 -9.51
N LEU A 80 6.54 -4.23 -8.79
CA LEU A 80 6.24 -2.93 -9.41
C LEU A 80 7.43 -2.34 -10.20
N PRO A 81 8.68 -2.34 -9.69
CA PRO A 81 9.84 -1.87 -10.45
C PRO A 81 10.02 -2.60 -11.79
N GLY A 82 9.83 -3.92 -11.80
CA GLY A 82 9.92 -4.73 -13.03
C GLY A 82 8.83 -4.38 -14.06
N LYS A 83 7.67 -3.89 -13.60
CA LYS A 83 6.56 -3.52 -14.51
C LYS A 83 6.66 -2.08 -14.99
N ALA A 84 7.02 -1.15 -14.12
CA ALA A 84 7.10 0.28 -14.46
C ALA A 84 8.43 0.64 -15.13
N GLY A 85 9.51 -0.09 -14.83
CA GLY A 85 10.85 0.21 -15.33
C GLY A 85 11.33 1.60 -14.85
N PRO A 86 12.13 2.30 -15.67
CA PRO A 86 12.61 3.65 -15.34
C PRO A 86 11.51 4.68 -15.09
N ALA A 87 10.30 4.45 -15.63
CA ALA A 87 9.17 5.35 -15.43
C ALA A 87 8.63 5.35 -13.99
N LEU A 88 9.10 4.43 -13.11
CA LEU A 88 8.76 4.42 -11.69
C LEU A 88 9.37 5.61 -10.92
N GLU A 89 10.41 6.25 -11.45
CA GLU A 89 11.06 7.36 -10.78
C GLU A 89 10.08 8.50 -10.46
N GLY A 90 10.12 8.97 -9.20
CA GLY A 90 9.25 10.04 -8.72
C GLY A 90 7.83 9.60 -8.35
N VAL A 91 7.43 8.34 -8.57
CA VAL A 91 6.12 7.83 -8.11
C VAL A 91 6.07 7.85 -6.58
N LEU A 92 5.00 8.42 -6.01
CA LEU A 92 4.79 8.47 -4.57
C LEU A 92 3.83 7.37 -4.11
N ILE A 93 4.23 6.60 -3.11
CA ILE A 93 3.38 5.57 -2.50
C ILE A 93 3.12 5.91 -1.04
N ALA A 94 1.84 6.06 -0.70
CA ALA A 94 1.43 6.20 0.69
C ALA A 94 1.43 4.83 1.37
N PHE A 95 2.33 4.65 2.34
CA PHE A 95 2.38 3.49 3.21
C PHE A 95 2.73 3.91 4.64
N SER A 96 2.60 3.00 5.60
CA SER A 96 3.09 3.21 6.96
C SER A 96 4.60 3.41 6.97
N LEU A 97 5.14 3.87 8.10
CA LEU A 97 6.58 3.85 8.34
C LEU A 97 7.15 2.44 8.21
N ASP A 98 8.46 2.37 7.93
CA ASP A 98 9.22 1.13 7.87
C ASP A 98 9.47 0.61 9.30
N ASP A 99 8.81 -0.49 9.64
CA ASP A 99 8.85 -1.06 10.99
C ASP A 99 10.23 -1.69 11.32
N ARG A 100 11.09 -1.94 10.31
CA ARG A 100 12.41 -2.55 10.53
C ARG A 100 13.35 -1.65 11.33
N GLY A 101 13.08 -0.34 11.35
CA GLY A 101 13.80 0.63 12.16
C GLY A 101 13.36 0.66 13.62
N ASN A 102 12.28 -0.04 14.01
CA ASN A 102 11.84 -0.08 15.39
C ASN A 102 12.80 -0.96 16.23
N PRO A 103 13.35 -0.45 17.36
CA PRO A 103 14.16 -1.25 18.27
C PRO A 103 13.50 -2.56 18.73
N ALA A 104 12.17 -2.57 18.91
CA ALA A 104 11.41 -3.76 19.28
C ALA A 104 11.42 -4.86 18.20
N ALA A 105 11.72 -4.50 16.95
CA ALA A 105 11.80 -5.43 15.84
C ALA A 105 13.21 -6.01 15.63
N ALA A 106 14.25 -5.50 16.28
CA ALA A 106 15.66 -5.77 15.95
C ALA A 106 15.99 -7.27 15.87
N ASP A 107 15.61 -8.05 16.87
CA ASP A 107 15.87 -9.49 16.92
C ASP A 107 15.11 -10.26 15.82
N VAL A 108 13.85 -9.87 15.58
CA VAL A 108 13.01 -10.50 14.55
C VAL A 108 13.55 -10.20 13.15
N VAL A 109 14.00 -8.96 12.93
CA VAL A 109 14.65 -8.54 11.67
C VAL A 109 15.94 -9.32 11.44
N ALA A 110 16.80 -9.43 12.45
CA ALA A 110 18.04 -10.21 12.37
C ALA A 110 17.77 -11.68 12.03
N ARG A 111 16.75 -12.28 12.65
CA ARG A 111 16.36 -13.68 12.39
C ARG A 111 15.87 -13.88 10.96
N PHE A 112 15.02 -13.01 10.42
CA PHE A 112 14.61 -13.09 9.02
C PHE A 112 15.81 -12.99 8.06
N ARG A 113 16.72 -12.03 8.31
CA ARG A 113 17.92 -11.85 7.48
C ARG A 113 18.87 -13.04 7.54
N SER A 114 19.02 -13.69 8.69
CA SER A 114 19.82 -14.93 8.80
C SER A 114 19.25 -16.09 7.99
N GLN A 115 17.96 -16.03 7.62
CA GLN A 115 17.28 -17.00 6.77
C GLN A 115 17.29 -16.57 5.28
N GLY A 116 18.00 -15.49 4.94
CA GLY A 116 18.03 -14.94 3.59
C GLY A 116 16.75 -14.22 3.17
N PHE A 117 15.91 -13.82 4.13
CA PHE A 117 14.66 -13.12 3.88
C PHE A 117 14.72 -11.69 4.42
N GLU A 118 14.38 -10.70 3.59
CA GLU A 118 14.26 -9.32 4.05
C GLU A 118 12.81 -9.03 4.48
N PRO A 119 12.54 -8.70 5.76
CA PRO A 119 11.18 -8.55 6.27
C PRO A 119 10.58 -7.18 5.96
N ALA A 120 10.52 -6.84 4.68
CA ALA A 120 9.99 -5.57 4.19
C ALA A 120 8.45 -5.52 4.23
N ASP A 121 7.92 -4.33 4.00
CA ASP A 121 6.52 -4.00 3.76
C ASP A 121 5.53 -4.52 4.83
N TYR A 122 4.90 -5.66 4.53
CA TYR A 122 3.86 -6.28 5.33
C TYR A 122 4.36 -7.36 6.28
N THR A 123 5.64 -7.72 6.23
CA THR A 123 6.18 -8.85 7.00
C THR A 123 6.03 -8.63 8.49
N LEU A 124 6.55 -7.50 9.01
CA LEU A 124 6.51 -7.23 10.46
C LEU A 124 5.09 -6.96 10.96
N LYS A 125 4.21 -6.39 10.12
CA LYS A 125 2.77 -6.25 10.42
C LYS A 125 2.08 -7.60 10.56
N SER A 126 2.42 -8.55 9.69
CA SER A 126 1.90 -9.93 9.77
C SER A 126 2.43 -10.64 11.00
N TYR A 127 3.71 -10.45 11.34
CA TYR A 127 4.30 -10.97 12.56
C TYR A 127 3.61 -10.42 13.82
N ALA A 128 3.38 -9.10 13.86
CA ALA A 128 2.68 -8.44 14.95
C ALA A 128 1.22 -8.90 15.10
N ALA A 129 0.52 -9.18 14.00
CA ALA A 129 -0.83 -9.73 14.06
C ALA A 129 -0.86 -11.09 14.79
N VAL A 130 0.16 -11.93 14.60
CA VAL A 130 0.31 -13.19 15.35
C VAL A 130 0.62 -12.92 16.82
N GLN A 131 1.50 -11.96 17.14
CA GLN A 131 1.76 -11.56 18.54
C GLN A 131 0.49 -11.07 19.24
N VAL A 132 -0.33 -10.28 18.55
CA VAL A 132 -1.62 -9.80 19.07
C VAL A 132 -2.58 -10.95 19.34
N ALA A 133 -2.69 -11.91 18.42
CA ALA A 133 -3.54 -13.08 18.61
C ALA A 133 -3.07 -13.94 19.80
N ALA A 134 -1.76 -14.23 19.86
CA ALA A 134 -1.17 -15.00 20.96
C ALA A 134 -1.41 -14.33 22.31
N LYS A 135 -1.15 -13.01 22.41
CA LYS A 135 -1.37 -12.27 23.65
C LYS A 135 -2.86 -12.20 24.03
N GLY A 136 -3.74 -12.06 23.04
CA GLY A 136 -5.18 -12.10 23.25
C GLY A 136 -5.65 -13.42 23.87
N ILE A 137 -5.10 -14.55 23.42
CA ILE A 137 -5.38 -15.89 23.99
C ILE A 137 -4.91 -15.98 25.43
N GLU A 138 -3.68 -15.52 25.73
CA GLU A 138 -3.15 -15.50 27.10
C GLU A 138 -4.05 -14.70 28.05
N ILE A 139 -4.43 -13.47 27.65
CA ILE A 139 -5.28 -12.60 28.48
C ILE A 139 -6.68 -13.19 28.66
N ALA A 140 -7.23 -13.81 27.61
CA ALA A 140 -8.55 -14.42 27.67
C ALA A 140 -8.58 -15.73 28.47
N GLY A 141 -7.43 -16.39 28.68
CA GLY A 141 -7.37 -17.76 29.23
C GLY A 141 -8.15 -18.77 28.36
N SER A 142 -8.36 -18.47 27.09
CA SER A 142 -9.25 -19.21 26.19
C SER A 142 -8.87 -18.98 24.73
N GLN A 143 -9.06 -20.01 23.91
CA GLN A 143 -8.94 -19.92 22.45
C GLN A 143 -10.26 -19.58 21.76
N ALA A 144 -11.35 -19.39 22.52
CA ALA A 144 -12.65 -19.04 21.95
C ALA A 144 -12.57 -17.67 21.25
N PRO A 145 -12.87 -17.56 19.93
CA PRO A 145 -12.62 -16.33 19.16
C PRO A 145 -13.28 -15.07 19.75
N ARG A 146 -14.49 -15.20 20.30
CA ARG A 146 -15.18 -14.07 20.93
C ARG A 146 -14.48 -13.59 22.21
N ALA A 147 -13.96 -14.50 23.02
CA ALA A 147 -13.22 -14.17 24.23
C ALA A 147 -11.88 -13.49 23.90
N VAL A 148 -11.16 -14.01 22.91
CA VAL A 148 -9.90 -13.42 22.41
C VAL A 148 -10.11 -12.03 21.80
N VAL A 149 -11.18 -11.84 21.01
CA VAL A 149 -11.49 -10.51 20.46
C VAL A 149 -11.85 -9.52 21.58
N ALA A 150 -12.57 -9.96 22.61
CA ALA A 150 -12.90 -9.11 23.75
C ALA A 150 -11.64 -8.72 24.54
N SER A 151 -10.71 -9.64 24.76
CA SER A 151 -9.45 -9.36 25.46
C SER A 151 -8.56 -8.39 24.68
N ILE A 152 -8.41 -8.58 23.36
CA ILE A 152 -7.66 -7.65 22.49
C ILE A 152 -8.27 -6.23 22.51
N LYS A 153 -9.60 -6.12 22.62
CA LYS A 153 -10.31 -4.83 22.66
C LYS A 153 -10.42 -4.21 24.06
N SER A 154 -9.85 -4.82 25.09
CA SER A 154 -9.95 -4.35 26.48
C SER A 154 -9.24 -3.03 26.77
N GLY A 155 -8.38 -2.56 25.86
CA GLY A 155 -7.55 -1.37 26.03
C GLY A 155 -6.22 -1.63 26.75
N GLN A 156 -5.95 -2.87 27.16
CA GLN A 156 -4.62 -3.25 27.65
C GLN A 156 -3.58 -3.16 26.53
N PRO A 157 -2.41 -2.53 26.76
CA PRO A 157 -1.34 -2.51 25.78
C PRO A 157 -0.85 -3.91 25.43
N ILE A 158 -0.71 -4.19 24.14
CA ILE A 158 -0.14 -5.44 23.63
C ILE A 158 1.21 -5.11 22.98
N PRO A 159 2.34 -5.51 23.57
CA PRO A 159 3.64 -5.28 22.96
C PRO A 159 3.80 -6.13 21.69
N THR A 160 4.31 -5.49 20.63
CA THR A 160 4.60 -6.15 19.35
C THR A 160 5.94 -5.67 18.80
N VAL A 161 6.32 -6.16 17.62
CA VAL A 161 7.45 -5.64 16.84
C VAL A 161 7.18 -4.28 16.19
N LEU A 162 5.93 -3.78 16.22
CA LEU A 162 5.53 -2.46 15.72
C LEU A 162 5.61 -1.38 16.79
#